data_AF-A0A7K6TVI8-F1
#
_entry.id   AF-A0A7K6TVI8-F1
#
_cell.length_a   1.000
_cell.length_b   1.000
_cell.length_c   1.000
_cell.angle_alpha   90.00
_cell.angle_beta   90.00
_cell.angle_gamma   90.00
#
_symmetry.space_group_name_H-M   'P 1'
#
loop_
_entity.id
_entity.type
_entity.pdbx_description
1 polymer ?
#
loop_
_entity_poly.entity_id
_entity_poly.type
_entity_poly.pdbx_seq_one_letter_code
_entity_poly.pdbx_strand_id
1 'polypeptide(L)'
;VDKDALDTQVRERNIQEAAEKARNEELANEMKQNDKILCMLEERQKNDIRNINKAITEFQKNFQKPETRREFDLSDPLALKKDRPARLSDNDPRCTVSGLQKFMGEDLNYDQRMKFQKEQFREWSLQQQRDWKNAVAYQKFTDDLHDKSRIEIDQKTMAQQRKEEENRRAVCTATKDFNRTQAAEVAEKKKLEKYQKMKDDMGEISSLLQGDLLSENPEQAVSSFGRHRVITDRWKGMNQDQLMEIRYTQKQQVLEKQRLKGEEQQRDAEWDRQIVQAARAQLVLERHQQRQNREHRRALDNINAELSQEQKSKNIYLKEEEYSNVPTEQYYAQFNTTSR
;
A
#
# COMPACT_ATOMS: atom_id res chain seq x y z
N VAL A 1 -48.34 -123.18 -192.45
CA VAL A 1 -47.40 -123.03 -191.31
C VAL A 1 -46.37 -122.00 -191.72
N ASP A 2 -45.98 -121.08 -190.83
CA ASP A 2 -44.56 -120.73 -190.71
C ASP A 2 -44.19 -120.71 -189.22
N LYS A 3 -43.95 -121.91 -188.68
CA LYS A 3 -43.71 -122.19 -187.25
C LYS A 3 -42.31 -121.75 -186.83
N ASP A 4 -41.35 -121.83 -187.75
CA ASP A 4 -39.95 -121.56 -187.45
C ASP A 4 -39.71 -120.06 -187.16
N ALA A 5 -40.42 -119.16 -187.86
CA ALA A 5 -40.38 -117.73 -187.57
C ALA A 5 -40.97 -117.37 -186.19
N LEU A 6 -42.08 -118.01 -185.79
CA LEU A 6 -42.72 -117.82 -184.49
C LEU A 6 -41.86 -118.37 -183.33
N ASP A 7 -41.24 -119.55 -183.51
CA ASP A 7 -40.34 -120.12 -182.50
C ASP A 7 -39.05 -119.30 -182.32
N THR A 8 -38.67 -118.50 -183.31
CA THR A 8 -37.52 -117.58 -183.24
C THR A 8 -37.91 -116.27 -182.53
N GLN A 9 -39.08 -115.70 -182.83
CA GLN A 9 -39.61 -114.53 -182.10
C GLN A 9 -39.90 -114.82 -180.63
N VAL A 10 -40.43 -116.01 -180.31
CA VAL A 10 -40.64 -116.43 -178.91
C VAL A 10 -39.30 -116.56 -178.18
N ARG A 11 -38.25 -117.08 -178.85
CA ARG A 11 -36.89 -117.12 -178.27
C ARG A 11 -36.32 -115.73 -178.03
N GLU A 12 -36.41 -114.82 -178.98
CA GLU A 12 -35.93 -113.44 -178.82
C GLU A 12 -36.66 -112.68 -177.71
N ARG A 13 -37.99 -112.80 -177.63
CA ARG A 13 -38.78 -112.21 -176.54
C ARG A 13 -38.39 -112.80 -175.18
N ASN A 14 -38.20 -114.12 -175.10
CA ASN A 14 -37.74 -114.77 -173.88
C ASN A 14 -36.31 -114.33 -173.50
N ILE A 15 -35.44 -114.05 -174.46
CA ILE A 15 -34.09 -113.52 -174.22
C ILE A 15 -34.16 -112.06 -173.73
N GLN A 16 -35.03 -111.22 -174.31
CA GLN A 16 -35.25 -109.85 -173.86
C GLN A 16 -35.88 -109.80 -172.46
N GLU A 17 -36.91 -110.60 -172.20
CA GLU A 17 -37.52 -110.73 -170.86
C GLU A 17 -36.49 -111.25 -169.85
N ALA A 18 -35.65 -112.21 -170.22
CA ALA A 18 -34.56 -112.68 -169.36
C ALA A 18 -33.49 -111.60 -169.10
N ALA A 19 -33.15 -110.77 -170.10
CA ALA A 19 -32.19 -109.68 -169.96
C ALA A 19 -32.75 -108.52 -169.13
N GLU A 20 -34.02 -108.14 -169.29
CA GLU A 20 -34.69 -107.17 -168.42
C GLU A 20 -34.83 -107.70 -167.00
N LYS A 21 -35.17 -108.98 -166.84
CA LYS A 21 -35.23 -109.60 -165.51
C LYS A 21 -33.85 -109.61 -164.85
N ALA A 22 -32.78 -109.90 -165.59
CA ALA A 22 -31.41 -109.83 -165.09
C ALA A 22 -31.01 -108.40 -164.69
N ARG A 23 -31.35 -107.38 -165.49
CA ARG A 23 -31.11 -105.96 -165.12
C ARG A 23 -31.91 -105.54 -163.89
N ASN A 24 -33.18 -105.93 -163.81
CA ASN A 24 -34.03 -105.63 -162.66
C ASN A 24 -33.52 -106.35 -161.41
N GLU A 25 -33.00 -107.58 -161.53
CA GLU A 25 -32.33 -108.27 -160.44
C GLU A 25 -31.03 -107.59 -160.02
N GLU A 26 -30.23 -107.09 -160.96
CA GLU A 26 -29.01 -106.31 -160.68
C GLU A 26 -29.35 -105.01 -159.94
N LEU A 27 -30.30 -104.21 -160.44
CA LEU A 27 -30.78 -102.99 -159.77
C LEU A 27 -31.39 -103.29 -158.39
N ALA A 28 -32.16 -104.38 -158.26
CA ALA A 28 -32.70 -104.80 -156.97
C ALA A 28 -31.58 -105.21 -156.00
N ASN A 29 -30.50 -105.83 -156.49
CA ASN A 29 -29.33 -106.17 -155.69
C ASN A 29 -28.53 -104.93 -155.29
N GLU A 30 -28.34 -103.95 -156.17
CA GLU A 30 -27.73 -102.65 -155.84
C GLU A 30 -28.57 -101.90 -154.80
N MET A 31 -29.90 -101.89 -154.95
CA MET A 31 -30.79 -101.25 -153.97
C MET A 31 -30.69 -101.92 -152.59
N LYS A 32 -30.63 -103.26 -152.54
CA LYS A 32 -30.36 -104.00 -151.30
C LYS A 32 -28.98 -103.69 -150.70
N GLN A 33 -27.96 -103.50 -151.54
CA GLN A 33 -26.63 -103.10 -151.07
C GLN A 33 -26.65 -101.67 -150.51
N ASN A 34 -27.31 -100.73 -151.19
CA ASN A 34 -27.44 -99.35 -150.75
C ASN A 34 -28.25 -99.22 -149.45
N ASP A 35 -29.37 -99.94 -149.30
CA ASP A 35 -30.13 -100.00 -148.05
C ASP A 35 -29.27 -100.55 -146.90
N LYS A 36 -28.48 -101.61 -147.16
CA LYS A 36 -27.55 -102.15 -146.16
C LYS A 36 -26.48 -101.12 -145.76
N ILE A 37 -25.94 -100.37 -146.73
CA ILE A 37 -25.00 -99.28 -146.47
C ILE A 37 -25.66 -98.17 -145.65
N LEU A 38 -26.88 -97.77 -145.98
CA LEU A 38 -27.64 -96.76 -145.24
C LEU A 38 -27.89 -97.17 -143.79
N CYS A 39 -28.34 -98.42 -143.55
CA CYS A 39 -28.51 -98.93 -142.19
C CYS A 39 -27.19 -98.91 -141.39
N MET A 40 -26.07 -99.32 -142.00
CA MET A 40 -24.76 -99.25 -141.34
C MET A 40 -24.32 -97.82 -141.03
N LEU A 41 -24.56 -96.87 -141.95
CA LEU A 41 -24.28 -95.44 -141.73
C LEU A 41 -25.16 -94.85 -140.63
N GLU A 42 -26.43 -95.21 -140.57
CA GLU A 42 -27.36 -94.76 -139.54
C GLU A 42 -26.98 -95.30 -138.15
N GLU A 43 -26.57 -96.58 -138.05
CA GLU A 43 -26.03 -97.17 -136.82
C GLU A 43 -24.74 -96.47 -136.38
N ARG A 44 -23.84 -96.17 -137.32
CA ARG A 44 -22.62 -95.41 -137.05
C ARG A 44 -22.94 -94.02 -136.51
N GLN A 45 -23.86 -93.30 -137.16
CA GLN A 45 -24.31 -91.98 -136.70
C GLN A 45 -24.95 -92.04 -135.31
N LYS A 46 -25.80 -93.04 -135.03
CA LYS A 46 -26.39 -93.26 -133.71
C LYS A 46 -25.31 -93.53 -132.65
N ASN A 47 -24.28 -94.30 -132.98
CA ASN A 47 -23.15 -94.55 -132.07
C ASN A 47 -22.29 -93.30 -131.84
N ASP A 48 -22.02 -92.51 -132.88
CA ASP A 48 -21.27 -91.26 -132.76
C ASP A 48 -22.02 -90.24 -131.89
N ILE A 49 -23.33 -90.08 -132.08
CA ILE A 49 -24.18 -89.23 -131.23
C ILE A 49 -24.14 -89.71 -129.77
N ARG A 50 -24.24 -91.03 -129.53
CA ARG A 50 -24.12 -91.59 -128.17
C ARG A 50 -22.75 -91.30 -127.56
N ASN A 51 -21.67 -91.45 -128.32
CA ASN A 51 -20.31 -91.21 -127.85
C ASN A 51 -20.08 -89.73 -127.52
N ILE A 52 -20.55 -88.81 -128.36
CA ILE A 52 -20.47 -87.36 -128.10
C ILE A 52 -21.26 -86.99 -126.84
N ASN A 53 -22.50 -87.48 -126.70
CA ASN A 53 -23.31 -87.19 -125.52
C ASN A 53 -22.70 -87.76 -124.23
N LYS A 54 -22.08 -88.95 -124.30
CA LYS A 54 -21.29 -89.52 -123.19
C LYS A 54 -20.11 -88.62 -122.83
N ALA A 55 -19.31 -88.20 -123.81
CA ALA A 55 -18.17 -87.31 -123.58
C ALA A 55 -18.58 -85.95 -123.00
N ILE A 56 -19.69 -85.36 -123.47
CA ILE A 56 -20.24 -84.12 -122.91
C ILE A 56 -20.67 -84.34 -121.45
N THR A 57 -21.38 -85.43 -121.16
CA THR A 57 -21.83 -85.72 -119.80
C THR A 57 -20.65 -85.98 -118.86
N GLU A 58 -19.62 -86.68 -119.32
CA GLU A 58 -18.37 -86.89 -118.57
C GLU A 58 -17.64 -85.57 -118.32
N PHE A 59 -17.56 -84.70 -119.33
CA PHE A 59 -16.95 -83.38 -119.19
C PHE A 59 -17.72 -82.51 -118.19
N GLN A 60 -19.05 -82.46 -118.28
CA GLN A 60 -19.90 -81.73 -117.34
C GLN A 60 -19.73 -82.26 -115.91
N LYS A 61 -19.77 -83.59 -115.74
CA LYS A 61 -19.62 -84.24 -114.44
C LYS A 61 -18.25 -83.99 -113.81
N ASN A 62 -17.18 -83.93 -114.61
CA ASN A 62 -15.82 -83.81 -114.10
C ASN A 62 -15.40 -82.35 -113.90
N PHE A 63 -15.80 -81.45 -114.80
CA PHE A 63 -15.26 -80.08 -114.88
C PHE A 63 -16.29 -78.97 -114.67
N GLN A 64 -17.59 -79.27 -114.65
CA GLN A 64 -18.65 -78.26 -114.45
C GLN A 64 -19.44 -78.49 -113.15
N LYS A 65 -18.77 -79.02 -112.13
CA LYS A 65 -19.40 -79.20 -110.82
C LYS A 65 -19.68 -77.84 -110.17
N PRO A 66 -20.72 -77.69 -109.34
CA PRO A 66 -20.99 -76.44 -108.63
C PRO A 66 -19.81 -76.00 -107.76
N GLU A 67 -19.08 -76.93 -107.15
CA GLU A 67 -17.95 -76.64 -106.25
C GLU A 67 -16.73 -76.05 -106.97
N THR A 68 -16.61 -76.26 -108.28
CA THR A 68 -15.50 -75.74 -109.09
C THR A 68 -15.77 -74.35 -109.65
N ARG A 69 -16.92 -73.74 -109.33
CA ARG A 69 -17.24 -72.36 -109.72
C ARG A 69 -16.39 -71.37 -108.93
N ARG A 70 -16.05 -70.24 -109.55
CA ARG A 70 -15.24 -69.18 -108.92
C ARG A 70 -15.94 -68.57 -107.71
N GLU A 71 -17.26 -68.48 -107.76
CA GLU A 71 -18.15 -67.91 -106.75
C GLU A 71 -18.81 -68.98 -105.84
N PHE A 72 -18.26 -70.20 -105.81
CA PHE A 72 -18.82 -71.24 -104.94
C PHE A 72 -18.70 -70.88 -103.46
N ASP A 73 -17.63 -70.18 -103.06
CA ASP A 73 -17.46 -69.66 -101.70
C ASP A 73 -18.63 -68.79 -101.22
N LEU A 74 -19.25 -68.02 -102.12
CA LEU A 74 -20.43 -67.19 -101.84
C LEU A 74 -21.74 -67.99 -101.82
N SER A 75 -21.79 -69.13 -102.52
CA SER A 75 -23.00 -69.94 -102.70
C SER A 75 -22.97 -71.27 -101.94
N ASP A 76 -21.89 -71.54 -101.20
CA ASP A 76 -21.70 -72.74 -100.39
C ASP A 76 -22.75 -72.78 -99.26
N PRO A 77 -23.64 -73.80 -99.22
CA PRO A 77 -24.64 -73.95 -98.16
C PRO A 77 -24.03 -74.09 -96.75
N LEU A 78 -22.74 -74.46 -96.66
CA LEU A 78 -22.02 -74.64 -95.41
C LEU A 78 -21.12 -73.45 -95.05
N ALA A 79 -21.15 -72.35 -95.80
CA ALA A 79 -20.27 -71.19 -95.59
C ALA A 79 -20.30 -70.70 -94.13
N LEU A 80 -21.50 -70.52 -93.55
CA LEU A 80 -21.68 -70.05 -92.17
C LEU A 80 -21.10 -71.01 -91.11
N LYS A 81 -20.99 -72.31 -91.40
CA LYS A 81 -20.39 -73.29 -90.48
C LYS A 81 -18.87 -73.34 -90.60
N LYS A 82 -18.33 -73.02 -91.78
CA LYS A 82 -16.89 -72.96 -92.04
C LYS A 82 -16.28 -71.63 -91.57
N ASP A 83 -17.09 -70.58 -91.51
CA ASP A 83 -16.65 -69.25 -91.07
C ASP A 83 -16.31 -69.21 -89.58
N ARG A 84 -15.39 -68.31 -89.21
CA ARG A 84 -14.96 -68.12 -87.82
C ARG A 84 -15.70 -66.91 -87.22
N PRO A 85 -16.02 -66.94 -85.92
CA PRO A 85 -16.51 -65.76 -85.24
C PRO A 85 -15.59 -64.54 -85.46
N ALA A 86 -16.21 -63.37 -85.58
CA ALA A 86 -15.53 -62.09 -85.81
C ALA A 86 -14.49 -61.75 -84.72
N ARG A 87 -14.70 -62.23 -83.49
CA ARG A 87 -13.77 -62.16 -82.35
C ARG A 87 -13.76 -63.50 -81.63
N LEU A 88 -12.58 -64.12 -81.49
CA LEU A 88 -12.42 -65.41 -80.79
C LEU A 88 -12.03 -65.24 -79.31
N SER A 89 -11.30 -64.18 -78.99
CA SER A 89 -10.80 -63.89 -77.65
C SER A 89 -10.59 -62.38 -77.51
N ASP A 90 -10.47 -61.89 -76.28
CA ASP A 90 -10.15 -60.49 -76.00
C ASP A 90 -8.78 -60.08 -76.53
N ASN A 91 -7.87 -61.04 -76.68
CA ASN A 91 -6.52 -60.83 -77.22
C ASN A 91 -6.37 -61.35 -78.67
N ASP A 92 -7.47 -61.45 -79.43
CA ASP A 92 -7.41 -61.87 -80.84
C ASP A 92 -6.65 -60.82 -81.68
N PRO A 93 -5.49 -61.18 -82.28
CA PRO A 93 -4.68 -60.23 -83.04
C PRO A 93 -5.35 -59.75 -84.34
N ARG A 94 -6.42 -60.41 -84.80
CA ARG A 94 -7.21 -59.99 -85.98
C ARG A 94 -8.11 -58.79 -85.68
N CYS A 95 -8.45 -58.57 -84.41
CA CYS A 95 -9.30 -57.47 -83.97
C CYS A 95 -8.47 -56.18 -83.86
N THR A 96 -8.16 -55.58 -85.00
CA THR A 96 -7.52 -54.26 -85.07
C THR A 96 -8.51 -53.13 -84.77
N VAL A 97 -7.99 -51.92 -84.53
CA VAL A 97 -8.79 -50.72 -84.22
C VAL A 97 -9.81 -50.41 -85.33
N SER A 98 -9.47 -50.61 -86.60
CA SER A 98 -10.39 -50.37 -87.73
C SER A 98 -11.53 -51.38 -87.83
N GLY A 99 -11.36 -52.58 -87.24
CA GLY A 99 -12.35 -53.66 -87.32
C GLY A 99 -13.57 -53.47 -86.42
N LEU A 100 -13.53 -52.51 -85.48
CA LEU A 100 -14.64 -52.17 -84.57
C LEU A 100 -15.17 -53.35 -83.73
N GLN A 101 -14.41 -54.45 -83.62
CA GLN A 101 -14.79 -55.64 -82.82
C GLN A 101 -14.30 -55.58 -81.36
N LYS A 102 -13.39 -54.66 -81.04
CA LYS A 102 -12.83 -54.45 -79.70
C LYS A 102 -12.67 -52.97 -79.44
N PHE A 103 -13.26 -52.48 -78.35
CA PHE A 103 -13.14 -51.10 -77.94
C PHE A 103 -12.32 -50.99 -76.66
N MET A 104 -11.39 -50.04 -76.60
CA MET A 104 -10.54 -49.82 -75.41
C MET A 104 -11.32 -49.28 -74.21
N GLY A 105 -12.52 -48.75 -74.41
CA GLY A 105 -13.42 -48.32 -73.34
C GLY A 105 -14.20 -49.46 -72.69
N GLU A 106 -14.21 -50.66 -73.27
CA GLU A 106 -14.80 -51.85 -72.66
C GLU A 106 -13.92 -52.31 -71.50
N ASP A 107 -14.42 -52.15 -70.28
CA ASP A 107 -13.70 -52.53 -69.07
C ASP A 107 -14.17 -53.89 -68.56
N LEU A 108 -13.48 -54.94 -68.99
CA LEU A 108 -13.71 -56.30 -68.53
C LEU A 108 -13.36 -56.50 -67.05
N ASN A 109 -12.54 -55.61 -66.47
CA ASN A 109 -12.08 -55.68 -65.08
C ASN A 109 -12.88 -54.77 -64.14
N TYR A 110 -14.02 -54.23 -64.59
CA TYR A 110 -14.84 -53.30 -63.82
C TYR A 110 -15.13 -53.81 -62.40
N ASP A 111 -15.60 -55.06 -62.28
CA ASP A 111 -15.96 -55.65 -60.98
C ASP A 111 -14.76 -55.77 -60.04
N GLN A 112 -13.59 -56.16 -60.57
CA GLN A 112 -12.36 -56.25 -59.79
C GLN A 112 -11.91 -54.86 -59.32
N ARG A 113 -11.91 -53.86 -60.22
CA ARG A 113 -11.58 -52.49 -59.87
C ARG A 113 -12.52 -51.95 -58.80
N MET A 114 -13.83 -52.18 -58.95
CA MET A 114 -14.83 -51.75 -57.96
C MET A 114 -14.62 -52.42 -56.60
N LYS A 115 -14.25 -53.71 -56.58
CA LYS A 115 -13.91 -54.41 -55.34
C LYS A 115 -12.71 -53.77 -54.64
N PHE A 116 -11.61 -53.54 -55.35
CA PHE A 116 -10.44 -52.87 -54.79
C PHE A 116 -10.74 -51.46 -54.30
N GLN A 117 -11.52 -50.67 -55.04
CA GLN A 117 -11.92 -49.33 -54.61
C GLN A 117 -12.76 -49.35 -53.34
N LYS A 118 -13.70 -50.30 -53.21
CA LYS A 118 -14.50 -50.48 -51.99
C LYS A 118 -13.63 -50.88 -50.79
N GLU A 119 -12.66 -51.78 -50.99
CA GLU A 119 -11.72 -52.18 -49.95
C GLU A 119 -10.85 -51.00 -49.50
N GLN A 120 -10.29 -50.21 -50.43
CA GLN A 120 -9.53 -49.01 -50.11
C GLN A 120 -10.36 -48.00 -49.31
N PHE A 121 -11.59 -47.72 -49.76
CA PHE A 121 -12.48 -46.80 -49.08
C PHE A 121 -12.84 -47.27 -47.66
N ARG A 122 -13.07 -48.58 -47.49
CA ARG A 122 -13.32 -49.18 -46.18
C ARG A 122 -12.13 -49.00 -45.24
N GLU A 123 -10.92 -49.31 -45.70
CA GLU A 123 -9.71 -49.16 -44.86
C GLU A 123 -9.44 -47.71 -44.50
N TRP A 124 -9.61 -46.77 -45.43
CA TRP A 124 -9.49 -45.34 -45.14
C TRP A 124 -10.53 -44.86 -44.13
N SER A 125 -11.79 -45.28 -44.28
CA SER A 125 -12.84 -44.92 -43.33
C SER A 125 -12.55 -45.47 -41.93
N LEU A 126 -12.10 -46.72 -41.82
CA LEU A 126 -11.72 -47.33 -40.55
C LEU A 126 -10.53 -46.63 -39.91
N GLN A 127 -9.52 -46.26 -40.70
CA GLN A 127 -8.37 -45.51 -40.22
C GLN A 127 -8.80 -44.15 -39.68
N GLN A 128 -9.60 -43.40 -40.43
CA GLN A 128 -10.07 -42.09 -40.02
C GLN A 128 -10.93 -42.15 -38.75
N GLN A 129 -11.77 -43.19 -38.60
CA GLN A 129 -12.53 -43.42 -37.38
C GLN A 129 -11.63 -43.74 -36.17
N ARG A 130 -10.57 -44.52 -36.36
CA ARG A 130 -9.59 -44.81 -35.30
C ARG A 130 -8.85 -43.55 -34.88
N ASP A 131 -8.37 -42.77 -35.83
CA ASP A 131 -7.64 -41.53 -35.58
C ASP A 131 -8.53 -40.50 -34.87
N TRP A 132 -9.79 -40.37 -35.29
CA TRP A 132 -10.76 -39.52 -34.62
C TRP A 132 -11.03 -39.98 -33.18
N LYS A 133 -11.25 -41.28 -32.95
CA LYS A 133 -11.44 -41.82 -31.59
C LYS A 133 -10.21 -41.57 -30.70
N ASN A 134 -9.00 -41.77 -31.24
CA ASN A 134 -7.75 -41.52 -30.53
C ASN A 134 -7.59 -40.04 -30.19
N ALA A 135 -7.88 -39.14 -31.14
CA ALA A 135 -7.83 -37.69 -30.92
C ALA A 135 -8.81 -37.25 -29.83
N VAL A 136 -10.05 -37.76 -29.86
CA VAL A 136 -11.06 -37.46 -28.83
C VAL A 136 -10.64 -38.02 -27.46
N ALA A 137 -10.09 -39.24 -27.41
CA ALA A 137 -9.60 -39.82 -26.16
C ALA A 137 -8.41 -39.03 -25.59
N TYR A 138 -7.49 -38.61 -26.46
CA TYR A 138 -6.37 -37.76 -26.09
C TYR A 138 -6.84 -36.41 -25.56
N GLN A 139 -7.77 -35.76 -26.25
CA GLN A 139 -8.36 -34.49 -25.79
C GLN A 139 -9.03 -34.63 -24.42
N LYS A 140 -9.85 -35.67 -24.22
CA LYS A 140 -10.47 -35.93 -22.91
C LYS A 140 -9.43 -36.15 -21.81
N PHE A 141 -8.34 -36.86 -22.12
CA PHE A 141 -7.26 -37.08 -21.16
C PHE A 141 -6.53 -35.77 -20.83
N THR A 142 -6.25 -34.92 -21.83
CA THR A 142 -5.63 -33.60 -21.59
C THR A 142 -6.54 -32.68 -20.79
N ASP A 143 -7.84 -32.69 -21.06
CA ASP A 143 -8.84 -31.89 -20.35
C ASP A 143 -8.94 -32.33 -18.88
N ASP A 144 -9.01 -33.66 -18.61
CA ASP A 144 -9.01 -34.21 -17.24
C ASP A 144 -7.73 -33.85 -16.47
N LEU A 145 -6.57 -33.91 -17.12
CA LEU A 145 -5.30 -33.51 -16.50
C LEU A 145 -5.30 -32.01 -16.17
N HIS A 146 -5.82 -31.18 -17.07
CA HIS A 146 -5.93 -29.75 -16.85
C HIS A 146 -6.90 -29.43 -15.70
N ASP A 147 -8.05 -30.10 -15.63
CA ASP A 147 -9.01 -29.93 -14.54
C ASP A 147 -8.43 -30.35 -13.18
N LYS A 148 -7.69 -31.46 -13.13
CA LYS A 148 -6.95 -31.88 -11.92
C LYS A 148 -5.95 -30.81 -11.49
N SER A 149 -5.15 -30.31 -12.42
CA SER A 149 -4.18 -29.23 -12.15
C SER A 149 -4.86 -27.96 -11.62
N ARG A 150 -6.00 -27.57 -12.20
CA ARG A 150 -6.79 -26.43 -11.71
C ARG A 150 -7.29 -26.64 -10.29
N ILE A 151 -7.83 -27.80 -9.98
CA ILE A 151 -8.30 -28.13 -8.63
C ILE A 151 -7.14 -28.08 -7.63
N GLU A 152 -5.97 -28.63 -7.98
CA GLU A 152 -4.80 -28.56 -7.11
C GLU A 152 -4.33 -27.13 -6.85
N ILE A 153 -4.31 -26.28 -7.87
CA ILE A 153 -3.94 -24.86 -7.74
C ILE A 153 -4.96 -24.14 -6.84
N ASP A 154 -6.25 -24.38 -7.02
CA ASP A 154 -7.30 -23.79 -6.20
C ASP A 154 -7.16 -24.20 -4.73
N GLN A 155 -6.93 -25.50 -4.46
CA GLN A 155 -6.67 -26.01 -3.12
C GLN A 155 -5.42 -25.37 -2.48
N LYS A 156 -4.32 -25.24 -3.25
CA LYS A 156 -3.10 -24.56 -2.78
C LYS A 156 -3.36 -23.10 -2.47
N THR A 157 -4.12 -22.41 -3.31
CA THR A 157 -4.49 -20.99 -3.13
C THR A 157 -5.32 -20.81 -1.87
N MET A 158 -6.35 -21.64 -1.68
CA MET A 158 -7.18 -21.64 -0.48
C MET A 158 -6.38 -21.94 0.79
N ALA A 159 -5.45 -22.90 0.75
CA ALA A 159 -4.58 -23.20 1.87
C ALA A 159 -3.64 -22.03 2.19
N GLN A 160 -3.10 -21.36 1.17
CA GLN A 160 -2.25 -20.19 1.33
C GLN A 160 -3.02 -19.01 1.93
N GLN A 161 -4.25 -18.77 1.46
CA GLN A 161 -5.10 -17.71 1.99
C GLN A 161 -5.41 -17.93 3.49
N ARG A 162 -5.74 -19.17 3.89
CA ARG A 162 -5.95 -19.48 5.32
C ARG A 162 -4.73 -19.19 6.17
N LYS A 163 -3.53 -19.60 5.71
CA LYS A 163 -2.27 -19.30 6.40
C LYS A 163 -2.01 -17.80 6.49
N GLU A 164 -2.30 -17.05 5.43
CA GLU A 164 -2.16 -15.60 5.43
C GLU A 164 -3.12 -14.95 6.45
N GLU A 165 -4.38 -15.37 6.49
CA GLU A 165 -5.36 -14.89 7.47
C GLU A 165 -4.95 -15.21 8.90
N GLU A 166 -4.46 -16.42 9.17
CA GLU A 166 -3.90 -16.82 10.47
C GLU A 166 -2.71 -15.94 10.85
N ASN A 167 -1.77 -15.71 9.93
CA ASN A 167 -0.62 -14.83 10.15
C ASN A 167 -1.06 -13.39 10.43
N ARG A 168 -2.02 -12.84 9.68
CA ARG A 168 -2.56 -11.50 9.93
C ARG A 168 -3.19 -11.41 11.33
N ARG A 169 -3.95 -12.43 11.75
CA ARG A 169 -4.52 -12.50 13.10
C ARG A 169 -3.42 -12.57 14.17
N ALA A 170 -2.38 -13.37 13.96
CA ALA A 170 -1.24 -13.47 14.87
C ALA A 170 -0.49 -12.13 14.99
N VAL A 171 -0.25 -11.43 13.88
CA VAL A 171 0.40 -10.11 13.89
C VAL A 171 -0.47 -9.07 14.61
N CYS A 172 -1.78 -9.06 14.34
CA CYS A 172 -2.71 -8.14 15.00
C CYS A 172 -2.78 -8.37 16.52
N THR A 173 -2.82 -9.63 16.95
CA THR A 173 -2.83 -9.98 18.38
C THR A 173 -1.50 -9.59 19.04
N ALA A 174 -0.36 -9.92 18.45
CA ALA A 174 0.95 -9.51 18.95
C ALA A 174 1.10 -7.98 19.06
N THR A 175 0.64 -7.24 18.04
CA THR A 175 0.66 -5.76 18.05
C THR A 175 -0.24 -5.19 19.14
N LYS A 176 -1.44 -5.78 19.32
CA LYS A 176 -2.37 -5.37 20.38
C LYS A 176 -1.75 -5.58 21.75
N ASP A 177 -1.12 -6.72 21.99
CA ASP A 177 -0.49 -7.04 23.26
C ASP A 177 0.71 -6.13 23.54
N PHE A 178 1.54 -5.87 22.52
CA PHE A 178 2.63 -4.89 22.61
C PHE A 178 2.14 -3.48 22.95
N ASN A 179 1.09 -3.00 22.28
CA ASN A 179 0.50 -1.69 22.57
C ASN A 179 -0.07 -1.63 23.98
N ARG A 180 -0.64 -2.74 24.47
CA ARG A 180 -1.16 -2.85 25.84
C ARG A 180 -0.03 -2.80 26.87
N THR A 181 1.08 -3.51 26.65
CA THR A 181 2.24 -3.46 27.55
C THR A 181 2.87 -2.08 27.54
N GLN A 182 3.04 -1.47 26.36
CA GLN A 182 3.59 -0.13 26.23
C GLN A 182 2.71 0.92 26.94
N ALA A 183 1.38 0.82 26.81
CA ALA A 183 0.46 1.72 27.52
C ALA A 183 0.57 1.56 29.04
N ALA A 184 0.74 0.33 29.54
CA ALA A 184 0.94 0.07 30.96
C ALA A 184 2.28 0.64 31.46
N GLU A 185 3.37 0.46 30.72
CA GLU A 185 4.68 1.04 31.03
C GLU A 185 4.63 2.57 31.10
N VAL A 186 3.99 3.22 30.12
CA VAL A 186 3.81 4.67 30.10
C VAL A 186 2.98 5.14 31.30
N ALA A 187 1.93 4.39 31.68
CA ALA A 187 1.12 4.71 32.84
C ALA A 187 1.91 4.62 34.15
N GLU A 188 2.72 3.56 34.33
CA GLU A 188 3.59 3.40 35.50
C GLU A 188 4.67 4.49 35.56
N LYS A 189 5.29 4.81 34.41
CA LYS A 189 6.26 5.92 34.33
C LYS A 189 5.62 7.25 34.76
N LYS A 190 4.43 7.56 34.27
CA LYS A 190 3.68 8.78 34.67
C LYS A 190 3.35 8.79 36.16
N LYS A 191 2.99 7.64 36.76
CA LYS A 191 2.77 7.56 38.21
C LYS A 191 4.05 7.87 38.98
N LEU A 192 5.18 7.30 38.55
CA LEU A 192 6.48 7.54 39.17
C LEU A 192 6.92 9.01 39.03
N GLU A 193 6.79 9.59 37.84
CA GLU A 193 7.05 11.02 37.59
C GLU A 193 6.18 11.91 38.48
N LYS A 194 4.88 11.59 38.63
CA LYS A 194 3.98 12.32 39.53
C LYS A 194 4.42 12.20 40.98
N TYR A 195 4.85 11.02 41.42
CA TYR A 195 5.34 10.80 42.77
C TYR A 195 6.66 11.55 43.03
N GLN A 196 7.60 11.51 42.08
CA GLN A 196 8.85 12.27 42.14
C GLN A 196 8.55 13.77 42.22
N LYS A 197 7.70 14.29 41.33
CA LYS A 197 7.28 15.69 41.36
C LYS A 197 6.66 16.06 42.71
N MET A 198 5.76 15.24 43.25
CA MET A 198 5.19 15.50 44.58
C MET A 198 6.25 15.53 45.69
N LYS A 199 7.25 14.66 45.61
CA LYS A 199 8.37 14.65 46.56
C LYS A 199 9.24 15.88 46.41
N ASP A 200 9.52 16.30 45.18
CA ASP A 200 10.31 17.50 44.87
C ASP A 200 9.57 18.76 45.33
N ASP A 201 8.27 18.88 45.01
CA ASP A 201 7.40 19.95 45.48
C ASP A 201 7.38 20.02 47.03
N MET A 202 7.28 18.87 47.70
CA MET A 202 7.32 18.81 49.17
C MET A 202 8.70 19.17 49.73
N GLY A 203 9.78 18.79 49.03
CA GLY A 203 11.15 19.17 49.35
C GLY A 203 11.35 20.68 49.22
N GLU A 204 10.86 21.29 48.15
CA GLU A 204 10.87 22.74 47.94
C GLU A 204 10.09 23.45 49.05
N ILE A 205 8.86 23.02 49.35
CA ILE A 205 8.05 23.60 50.43
C ILE A 205 8.78 23.50 51.77
N SER A 206 9.32 22.33 52.12
CA SER A 206 10.07 22.15 53.37
C SER A 206 11.31 23.03 53.42
N SER A 207 12.05 23.14 52.32
CA SER A 207 13.25 23.98 52.23
C SER A 207 12.90 25.47 52.32
N LEU A 208 11.79 25.91 51.76
CA LEU A 208 11.32 27.29 51.86
C LEU A 208 10.87 27.61 53.29
N LEU A 209 10.10 26.71 53.92
CA LEU A 209 9.63 26.87 55.31
C LEU A 209 10.78 26.91 56.32
N GLN A 210 11.80 26.06 56.15
CA GLN A 210 13.01 26.07 56.96
C GLN A 210 14.00 27.17 56.56
N GLY A 211 13.81 27.74 55.36
CA GLY A 211 14.64 28.81 54.85
C GLY A 211 14.55 30.04 55.73
N ASP A 212 15.66 30.78 55.81
CA ASP A 212 15.78 31.92 56.69
C ASP A 212 14.85 33.11 56.33
N LEU A 213 14.33 33.13 55.10
CA LEU A 213 13.40 34.16 54.64
C LEU A 213 12.02 34.01 55.30
N LEU A 214 11.42 32.82 55.27
CA LEU A 214 10.08 32.58 55.84
C LEU A 214 10.11 32.36 57.35
N SER A 215 11.19 31.80 57.90
CA SER A 215 11.37 31.64 59.35
C SER A 215 11.81 32.92 60.06
N GLU A 216 12.05 33.99 59.30
CA GLU A 216 12.57 35.28 59.76
C GLU A 216 13.78 35.17 60.71
N ASN A 217 14.64 34.16 60.51
CA ASN A 217 15.74 33.85 61.42
C ASN A 217 16.59 35.11 61.77
N PRO A 218 16.70 35.50 63.06
CA PRO A 218 17.45 36.68 63.49
C PRO A 218 18.97 36.54 63.30
N GLU A 219 19.47 35.31 63.16
CA GLU A 219 20.91 35.06 62.95
C GLU A 219 21.41 35.57 61.59
N GLN A 220 20.51 35.80 60.62
CA GLN A 220 20.86 36.43 59.34
C GLN A 220 21.49 37.82 59.48
N ALA A 221 21.21 38.50 60.59
CA ALA A 221 21.70 39.84 60.86
C ALA A 221 23.15 39.83 61.41
N VAL A 222 23.69 38.66 61.80
CA VAL A 222 25.04 38.54 62.36
C VAL A 222 26.09 38.70 61.28
N SER A 223 27.00 39.68 61.45
CA SER A 223 28.09 39.89 60.51
C SER A 223 29.19 38.82 60.67
N SER A 224 29.73 38.33 59.56
CA SER A 224 30.92 37.47 59.55
C SER A 224 32.16 38.15 60.15
N PHE A 225 32.19 39.48 60.20
CA PHE A 225 33.31 40.27 60.77
C PHE A 225 33.22 40.47 62.29
N GLY A 226 32.24 39.86 62.96
CA GLY A 226 32.18 39.78 64.42
C GLY A 226 30.79 40.02 65.02
N ARG A 227 30.54 39.42 66.20
CA ARG A 227 29.24 39.39 66.88
C ARG A 227 28.66 40.75 67.27
N HIS A 228 29.49 41.79 67.36
CA HIS A 228 29.07 43.15 67.69
C HIS A 228 28.62 43.97 66.46
N ARG A 229 28.79 43.44 65.25
CA ARG A 229 28.38 44.10 64.00
C ARG A 229 27.18 43.39 63.41
N VAL A 230 26.23 44.21 62.97
CA VAL A 230 24.98 43.76 62.36
C VAL A 230 24.99 44.15 60.89
N ILE A 231 24.50 43.26 60.03
CA ILE A 231 24.25 43.57 58.61
C ILE A 231 23.00 44.44 58.54
N THR A 232 23.15 45.69 58.09
CA THR A 232 22.10 46.73 58.08
C THR A 232 20.82 46.27 57.39
N ASP A 233 20.96 45.64 56.23
CA ASP A 233 19.84 45.31 55.34
C ASP A 233 19.01 44.13 55.85
N ARG A 234 19.55 43.37 56.82
CA ARG A 234 18.94 42.15 57.39
C ARG A 234 18.59 42.30 58.87
N TRP A 235 18.69 43.52 59.41
CA TRP A 235 18.42 43.78 60.81
C TRP A 235 16.91 43.79 61.10
N LYS A 236 16.46 42.91 62.00
CA LYS A 236 15.04 42.69 62.34
C LYS A 236 14.68 43.12 63.77
N GLY A 237 15.41 44.10 64.31
CA GLY A 237 15.20 44.60 65.68
C GLY A 237 16.15 43.99 66.72
N MET A 238 15.93 44.36 67.99
CA MET A 238 16.75 43.91 69.12
C MET A 238 16.29 42.54 69.64
N ASN A 239 17.23 41.73 70.13
CA ASN A 239 16.88 40.46 70.76
C ASN A 239 16.08 40.69 72.05
N GLN A 240 15.25 39.72 72.44
CA GLN A 240 14.45 39.76 73.65
C GLN A 240 15.31 40.00 74.90
N ASP A 241 16.49 39.38 74.97
CA ASP A 241 17.41 39.58 76.09
C ASP A 241 17.92 41.03 76.18
N GLN A 242 18.23 41.65 75.03
CA GLN A 242 18.66 43.05 74.97
C GLN A 242 17.53 44.01 75.37
N LEU A 243 16.29 43.73 74.92
CA LEU A 243 15.11 44.50 75.34
C LEU A 243 14.85 44.35 76.85
N MET A 244 15.06 43.16 77.40
CA MET A 244 14.94 42.91 78.85
C MET A 244 16.02 43.65 79.65
N GLU A 245 17.26 43.69 79.17
CA GLU A 245 18.34 44.46 79.79
C GLU A 245 18.06 45.96 79.76
N ILE A 246 17.54 46.50 78.66
CA ILE A 246 17.11 47.91 78.58
C ILE A 246 15.98 48.18 79.58
N ARG A 247 14.95 47.34 79.64
CA ARG A 247 13.84 47.49 80.60
C ARG A 247 14.34 47.42 82.05
N TYR A 248 15.27 46.52 82.34
CA TYR A 248 15.91 46.43 83.65
C TYR A 248 16.66 47.72 83.99
N THR A 249 17.47 48.23 83.05
CA THR A 249 18.23 49.47 83.22
C THR A 249 17.31 50.68 83.42
N GLN A 250 16.22 50.80 82.65
CA GLN A 250 15.21 51.85 82.82
C GLN A 250 14.56 51.79 84.20
N LYS A 251 14.24 50.59 84.70
CA LYS A 251 13.70 50.40 86.05
C LYS A 251 14.68 50.89 87.11
N GLN A 252 15.97 50.59 86.96
CA GLN A 252 17.03 51.09 87.85
C GLN A 252 17.14 52.62 87.80
N GLN A 253 17.07 53.22 86.61
CA GLN A 253 17.08 54.69 86.46
C GLN A 253 15.88 55.36 87.15
N VAL A 254 14.69 54.76 87.09
CA VAL A 254 13.51 55.28 87.79
C VAL A 254 13.72 55.24 89.30
N LEU A 255 14.23 54.13 89.84
CA LEU A 255 14.53 53.99 91.27
C LEU A 255 15.60 55.00 91.72
N GLU A 256 16.66 55.16 90.92
CA GLU A 256 17.72 56.13 91.21
C GLU A 256 17.21 57.57 91.19
N LYS A 257 16.37 57.93 90.22
CA LYS A 257 15.74 59.25 90.14
C LYS A 257 14.79 59.52 91.31
N GLN A 258 14.07 58.49 91.79
CA GLN A 258 13.25 58.60 93.00
C GLN A 258 14.11 58.82 94.25
N ARG A 259 15.26 58.13 94.35
CA ARG A 259 16.23 58.31 95.44
C ARG A 259 16.77 59.74 95.47
N LEU A 260 17.27 60.24 94.33
CA LEU A 260 17.80 61.60 94.21
C LEU A 260 16.76 62.67 94.55
N LYS A 261 15.49 62.48 94.16
CA LYS A 261 14.39 63.40 94.51
C LYS A 261 14.10 63.42 96.01
N GLY A 262 14.23 62.28 96.69
CA GLY A 262 14.13 62.20 98.15
C GLY A 262 15.28 62.93 98.85
N GLU A 263 16.50 62.79 98.35
CA GLU A 263 17.68 63.50 98.86
C GLU A 263 17.60 65.02 98.63
N GLU A 264 17.05 65.47 97.51
CA GLU A 264 16.77 66.88 97.22
C GLU A 264 15.72 67.44 98.19
N GLN A 265 14.61 66.74 98.42
CA GLN A 265 13.58 67.15 99.39
C GLN A 265 14.13 67.26 100.82
N GLN A 266 15.03 66.37 101.23
CA GLN A 266 15.67 66.48 102.55
C GLN A 266 16.59 67.69 102.65
N ARG A 267 17.39 67.95 101.61
CA ARG A 267 18.26 69.14 101.55
C ARG A 267 17.46 70.45 101.56
N ASP A 268 16.37 70.52 100.80
CA ASP A 268 15.49 71.70 100.79
C ASP A 268 14.83 71.90 102.17
N ALA A 269 14.36 70.84 102.81
CA ALA A 269 13.77 70.92 104.15
C ALA A 269 14.80 71.37 105.23
N GLU A 270 16.05 70.92 105.11
CA GLU A 270 17.15 71.37 105.97
C GLU A 270 17.50 72.85 105.72
N TRP A 271 17.53 73.26 104.46
CA TRP A 271 17.76 74.65 104.06
C TRP A 271 16.65 75.58 104.57
N ASP A 272 15.38 75.20 104.41
CA ASP A 272 14.23 75.94 104.94
C ASP A 272 14.27 76.04 106.46
N ARG A 273 14.66 74.96 107.17
CA ARG A 273 14.88 75.00 108.62
C ARG A 273 15.96 76.01 109.01
N GLN A 274 17.07 76.05 108.28
CA GLN A 274 18.15 77.01 108.53
C GLN A 274 17.69 78.45 108.29
N ILE A 275 16.93 78.72 107.22
CA ILE A 275 16.35 80.05 106.95
C ILE A 275 15.43 80.48 108.09
N VAL A 276 14.50 79.62 108.53
CA VAL A 276 13.56 79.94 109.61
C VAL A 276 14.31 80.20 110.93
N GLN A 277 15.35 79.42 111.24
CA GLN A 277 16.18 79.65 112.43
C GLN A 277 16.96 80.97 112.35
N ALA A 278 17.56 81.27 111.19
CA ALA A 278 18.29 82.52 110.96
C ALA A 278 17.36 83.75 111.06
N ALA A 279 16.17 83.69 110.47
CA ALA A 279 15.17 84.75 110.58
C ALA A 279 14.73 84.97 112.04
N ARG A 280 14.55 83.87 112.80
CA ARG A 280 14.20 83.94 114.22
C ARG A 280 15.32 84.55 115.07
N ALA A 281 16.58 84.24 114.77
CA ALA A 281 17.74 84.83 115.42
C ALA A 281 17.88 86.34 115.12
N GLN A 282 17.67 86.75 113.86
CA GLN A 282 17.66 88.17 113.49
C GLN A 282 16.57 88.96 114.23
N LEU A 283 15.36 88.43 114.33
CA LEU A 283 14.25 89.06 115.08
C LEU A 283 14.57 89.25 116.57
N VAL A 284 15.31 88.30 117.18
CA VAL A 284 15.74 88.41 118.58
C VAL A 284 16.81 89.49 118.75
N LEU A 285 17.79 89.54 117.84
CA LEU A 285 18.82 90.59 117.80
C LEU A 285 18.22 91.98 117.63
N GLU A 286 17.27 92.15 116.71
CA GLU A 286 16.59 93.42 116.46
C GLU A 286 15.83 93.92 117.71
N ARG A 287 15.11 93.02 118.42
CA ARG A 287 14.45 93.37 119.69
C ARG A 287 15.43 93.72 120.80
N HIS A 288 16.62 93.11 120.82
CA HIS A 288 17.65 93.45 121.80
C HIS A 288 18.20 94.86 121.53
N GLN A 289 18.50 95.16 120.27
CA GLN A 289 19.00 96.47 119.85
C GLN A 289 17.97 97.59 120.09
N GLN A 290 16.68 97.32 119.87
CA GLN A 290 15.61 98.27 120.21
C GLN A 290 15.52 98.55 121.72
N ARG A 291 15.80 97.56 122.59
CA ARG A 291 15.84 97.75 124.05
C ARG A 291 17.03 98.61 124.47
N GLN A 292 18.22 98.31 123.96
CA GLN A 292 19.42 99.11 124.24
C GLN A 292 19.25 100.57 123.78
N ASN A 293 18.68 100.80 122.59
CA ASN A 293 18.40 102.14 122.11
C ASN A 293 17.41 102.92 123.01
N ARG A 294 16.43 102.23 123.63
CA ARG A 294 15.54 102.85 124.63
C ARG A 294 16.27 103.20 125.92
N GLU A 295 17.17 102.35 126.39
CA GLU A 295 17.98 102.62 127.58
C GLU A 295 18.94 103.78 127.36
N HIS A 296 19.62 103.82 126.21
CA HIS A 296 20.49 104.94 125.84
C HIS A 296 19.74 106.28 125.75
N ARG A 297 18.52 106.30 125.21
CA ARG A 297 17.69 107.52 125.22
C ARG A 297 17.34 107.97 126.64
N ARG A 298 16.93 107.06 127.51
CA ARG A 298 16.64 107.38 128.92
C ARG A 298 17.86 107.93 129.66
N ALA A 299 19.05 107.37 129.40
CA ALA A 299 20.29 107.86 129.99
C ALA A 299 20.62 109.28 129.51
N LEU A 300 20.46 109.56 128.22
CA LEU A 300 20.66 110.91 127.65
C LEU A 300 19.66 111.92 128.23
N ASP A 301 18.39 111.54 128.40
CA ASP A 301 17.36 112.41 128.98
C ASP A 301 17.70 112.78 130.44
N ASN A 302 18.22 111.83 131.24
CA ASN A 302 18.63 112.08 132.62
C ASN A 302 19.85 113.01 132.70
N ILE A 303 20.88 112.80 131.87
CA ILE A 303 22.09 113.65 131.84
C ILE A 303 21.73 115.10 131.46
N ASN A 304 20.82 115.28 130.50
CA ASN A 304 20.35 116.62 130.11
C ASN A 304 19.59 117.32 131.25
N ALA A 305 18.87 116.58 132.10
CA ALA A 305 18.18 117.15 133.25
C ALA A 305 19.15 117.64 134.33
N GLU A 306 20.22 116.89 134.62
CA GLU A 306 21.27 117.27 135.58
C GLU A 306 22.05 118.52 135.13
N LEU A 307 22.48 118.54 133.86
CA LEU A 307 23.14 119.70 133.25
C LEU A 307 22.28 120.97 133.32
N SER A 308 20.95 120.84 133.16
CA SER A 308 20.02 121.97 133.28
C SER A 308 19.96 122.54 134.71
N GLN A 309 20.04 121.69 135.73
CA GLN A 309 20.06 122.12 137.13
C GLN A 309 21.40 122.78 137.51
N GLU A 310 22.53 122.21 137.09
CA GLU A 310 23.85 122.81 137.31
C GLU A 310 23.94 124.20 136.69
N GLN A 311 23.48 124.38 135.44
CA GLN A 311 23.48 125.67 134.75
C GLN A 311 22.66 126.74 135.50
N LYS A 312 21.51 126.35 136.07
CA LYS A 312 20.68 127.26 136.88
C LYS A 312 21.36 127.66 138.18
N SER A 313 21.95 126.70 138.91
CA SER A 313 22.64 126.96 140.18
C SER A 313 23.85 127.88 139.99
N LYS A 314 24.64 127.68 138.92
CA LYS A 314 25.80 128.51 138.59
C LYS A 314 25.43 129.96 138.27
N ASN A 315 24.33 130.17 137.56
CA ASN A 315 23.83 131.52 137.25
C ASN A 315 23.31 132.28 138.48
N ILE A 316 22.81 131.57 139.50
CA ILE A 316 22.39 132.19 140.77
C ILE A 316 23.63 132.64 141.56
N TYR A 317 24.64 131.78 141.67
CA TYR A 317 25.90 132.09 142.36
C TYR A 317 26.63 133.33 141.81
N LEU A 318 26.78 133.43 140.47
CA LEU A 318 27.41 134.60 139.84
C LEU A 318 26.67 135.91 140.12
N LYS A 319 25.36 135.87 140.35
CA LYS A 319 24.54 137.08 140.54
C LYS A 319 24.64 137.66 141.95
N GLU A 320 24.88 136.82 142.95
CA GLU A 320 24.84 137.23 144.37
C GLU A 320 26.22 137.52 144.95
N GLU A 321 27.29 136.82 144.55
CA GLU A 321 28.62 136.99 145.15
C GLU A 321 29.62 137.81 144.31
N GLU A 322 29.54 137.78 142.98
CA GLU A 322 30.57 138.40 142.10
C GLU A 322 30.23 139.82 141.61
N TYR A 323 28.95 140.23 141.65
CA TYR A 323 28.49 141.53 141.12
C TYR A 323 28.12 142.56 142.20
N SER A 324 28.76 142.52 143.38
CA SER A 324 28.61 143.53 144.43
C SER A 324 29.95 144.19 144.75
N ASN A 325 30.17 145.40 144.24
CA ASN A 325 31.42 146.13 144.43
C ASN A 325 31.27 147.17 145.54
N VAL A 326 31.83 146.87 146.72
CA VAL A 326 32.07 147.81 147.81
C VAL A 326 33.43 148.51 147.56
N PRO A 327 33.56 149.84 147.73
CA PRO A 327 34.81 150.54 147.47
C PRO A 327 35.95 150.11 148.42
N THR A 328 37.13 149.87 147.87
CA THR A 328 38.33 149.40 148.60
C THR A 328 39.22 150.57 149.03
N GLU A 329 39.88 150.47 150.19
CA GLU A 329 40.70 151.54 150.82
C GLU A 329 41.80 152.16 149.91
N GLN A 330 42.26 151.45 148.88
CA GLN A 330 43.19 151.97 147.87
C GLN A 330 42.59 153.11 147.01
N TYR A 331 41.26 153.21 146.91
CA TYR A 331 40.57 154.27 146.18
C TYR A 331 40.73 155.65 146.84
N TYR A 332 40.76 155.70 148.18
CA TYR A 332 40.91 156.96 148.92
C TYR A 332 42.37 157.46 148.98
N ALA A 333 43.35 156.58 148.72
CA ALA A 333 44.77 156.91 148.72
C ALA A 333 45.26 157.62 147.43
N GLN A 334 44.37 157.80 146.43
CA GLN A 334 44.72 158.43 145.15
C GLN A 334 44.60 159.96 145.15
N PHE A 335 43.97 160.57 146.16
CA PHE A 335 43.82 162.02 146.24
C PHE A 335 44.95 162.65 147.06
N ASN A 336 45.57 163.72 146.51
CA ASN A 336 46.62 164.56 147.11
C ASN A 336 48.05 163.98 147.22
N THR A 337 48.58 163.33 146.18
CA THR A 337 49.96 162.75 146.23
C THR A 337 51.07 163.51 145.48
N THR A 338 50.80 164.54 144.67
CA THR A 338 51.89 165.40 144.14
C THR A 338 51.42 166.82 143.78
N SER A 339 52.20 167.83 144.20
CA SER A 339 52.02 169.24 143.87
C SER A 339 52.65 169.61 142.53
N ARG A 340 51.82 169.89 141.52
CA ARG A 340 52.14 170.82 140.44
C ARG A 340 50.88 171.51 139.96
#